data_AF-A0A392RFL2-F1
#
_entry.id   AF-A0A392RFL2-F1
#
_cell.length_a   1.000
_cell.length_b   1.000
_cell.length_c   1.000
_cell.angle_alpha   90.00
_cell.angle_beta   90.00
_cell.angle_gamma   90.00
#
_symmetry.space_group_name_H-M   'P 1'
#
loop_
_entity.id
_entity.type
_entity.pdbx_description
1 polymer ?
#
loop_
_entity_poly.entity_id
_entity_poly.type
_entity_poly.pdbx_seq_one_letter_code
_entity_poly.pdbx_strand_id
1 'polypeptide(L)' 'EKVLEEEQPRVPIHIVTKAYELPVDFLEPSPQTKLVIGFDCEAVDLCRHGTPLCIIQ' A
#
# COMPACT_ATOMS: atom_id res chain seq x y z
N GLU A 1 -30.42 23.18 -0.14
CA GLU A 1 -29.36 23.12 0.88
C GLU A 1 -28.31 22.11 0.41
N LYS A 2 -27.03 22.49 0.40
CA LYS A 2 -25.94 21.59 -0.03
C LYS A 2 -25.44 20.90 1.23
N VAL A 3 -25.71 19.59 1.36
CA VAL A 3 -25.16 18.78 2.45
C VAL A 3 -23.64 18.89 2.33
N LEU A 4 -23.01 19.50 3.34
CA LEU A 4 -21.57 19.46 3.52
C LEU A 4 -21.26 18.00 3.89
N GLU A 5 -20.80 17.21 2.93
CA GLU A 5 -20.21 15.92 3.23
C GLU A 5 -19.04 16.17 4.19
N GLU A 6 -19.17 15.71 5.43
CA GLU A 6 -18.09 15.79 6.41
C GLU A 6 -16.87 15.07 5.81
N GLU A 7 -15.74 15.77 5.67
CA GLU A 7 -14.49 15.15 5.23
C GLU A 7 -14.15 14.04 6.24
N GLN A 8 -14.30 12.78 5.81
CA GLN A 8 -13.87 11.66 6.62
C GLN A 8 -12.37 11.81 6.91
N PRO A 9 -11.92 11.53 8.16
CA PRO A 9 -10.52 11.63 8.51
C PRO A 9 -9.70 10.71 7.60
N ARG A 10 -8.79 11.31 6.83
CA ARG A 10 -7.93 10.56 5.90
C ARG A 10 -6.98 9.69 6.71
N VAL A 11 -6.98 8.39 6.45
CA VAL A 11 -5.99 7.47 7.01
C VAL A 11 -4.59 7.81 6.46
N PRO A 12 -3.52 7.70 7.27
CA PRO A 12 -2.17 7.96 6.80
C PRO A 12 -1.76 6.92 5.74
N ILE A 13 -1.23 7.40 4.61
CA ILE A 13 -0.70 6.57 3.52
C ILE A 13 0.81 6.69 3.53
N HIS A 14 1.51 5.55 3.61
CA HIS A 14 2.96 5.47 3.57
C HIS A 14 3.39 4.90 2.21
N ILE A 15 4.13 5.68 1.42
CA ILE A 15 4.68 5.23 0.14
C ILE A 15 6.05 4.60 0.42
N VAL A 16 6.15 3.30 0.16
CA VAL A 16 7.38 2.52 0.33
C VAL A 16 7.93 2.15 -1.05
N THR A 17 9.22 2.42 -1.26
CA THR A 17 9.91 2.10 -2.53
C THR A 17 11.03 1.09 -2.34
N LYS A 18 11.47 0.86 -1.10
CA LYS A 18 12.49 -0.13 -0.75
C LYS A 18 11.99 -1.03 0.36
N ALA A 19 12.30 -2.33 0.25
CA ALA A 19 11.77 -3.34 1.16
C ALA A 19 12.02 -3.03 2.65
N TYR A 20 13.19 -2.48 3.01
CA TYR A 20 13.55 -2.17 4.40
C TYR A 20 12.71 -1.05 5.04
N GLU A 21 11.92 -0.32 4.25
CA GLU A 21 10.99 0.70 4.76
C GLU A 21 9.68 0.06 5.26
N LEU A 22 9.44 -1.22 4.97
CA LEU A 22 8.34 -2.00 5.53
C LEU A 22 8.66 -2.44 6.98
N PRO A 23 7.64 -2.66 7.81
CA PRO A 23 7.83 -3.29 9.12
C PRO A 23 8.52 -4.66 8.99
N VAL A 24 9.39 -4.99 9.95
CA VAL A 24 10.17 -6.24 9.92
C VAL A 24 9.27 -7.48 9.81
N ASP A 25 8.09 -7.46 10.42
CA ASP A 25 7.14 -8.58 10.37
C ASP A 25 6.61 -8.87 8.95
N PHE A 26 6.66 -7.89 8.04
CA PHE A 26 6.34 -8.08 6.62
C PHE A 26 7.49 -8.76 5.86
N LEU A 27 8.73 -8.53 6.30
CA LEU A 27 9.93 -9.07 5.67
C LEU A 27 10.28 -10.46 6.22
N GLU A 28 10.05 -10.66 7.53
CA GLU A 28 10.43 -11.83 8.29
C GLU A 28 9.23 -12.34 9.11
N PRO A 29 8.23 -12.96 8.46
CA PRO A 29 7.04 -13.44 9.16
C PRO A 29 7.39 -14.58 10.13
N SER A 30 6.89 -14.48 11.36
CA SER A 30 7.07 -15.51 12.38
C SER A 30 5.88 -16.48 12.43
N PRO A 31 6.08 -17.80 12.58
CA PRO A 31 5.01 -18.77 12.79
C PRO A 31 4.23 -18.55 14.11
N GLN A 32 4.81 -17.83 15.07
CA GLN A 32 4.22 -17.57 16.38
C GLN A 32 3.25 -16.38 16.35
N THR A 33 3.40 -15.47 15.39
CA THR A 33 2.57 -14.26 15.24
C THR A 33 1.83 -14.28 13.92
N LYS A 34 0.50 -14.28 13.95
CA LYS A 34 -0.30 -14.19 12.73
C LYS A 34 -0.47 -12.73 12.32
N LEU A 35 0.08 -12.37 11.17
CA LEU A 35 -0.16 -11.10 10.50
C LEU A 35 -1.20 -11.32 9.40
N VAL A 36 -2.28 -10.51 9.39
CA VAL A 36 -3.30 -10.52 8.34
C VAL A 36 -3.24 -9.18 7.63
N ILE A 37 -3.06 -9.21 6.32
CA ILE A 37 -2.96 -8.02 5.47
C ILE A 37 -4.02 -8.06 4.37
N GLY A 38 -4.63 -6.91 4.11
CA GLY A 38 -5.29 -6.67 2.83
C GLY A 38 -4.20 -6.52 1.77
N PHE A 39 -4.44 -7.08 0.59
CA PHE A 39 -3.50 -6.99 -0.52
C PHE A 39 -4.29 -6.61 -1.76
N ASP A 40 -3.97 -5.46 -2.32
CA ASP A 40 -4.43 -5.03 -3.62
C ASP A 40 -3.23 -4.71 -4.51
N CYS A 41 -3.34 -4.97 -5.81
CA CYS A 41 -2.27 -4.66 -6.75
C CYS A 41 -2.79 -3.97 -8.00
N GLU A 42 -2.22 -2.79 -8.27
CA GLU A 42 -2.55 -1.99 -9.44
C GLU A 42 -1.37 -2.02 -10.41
N ALA A 43 -1.61 -2.56 -11.60
CA ALA A 43 -0.64 -2.55 -12.69
C ALA A 43 -0.76 -1.22 -13.44
N VAL A 44 0.22 -0.34 -13.24
CA VAL A 44 0.29 0.91 -14.00
C VAL A 44 1.19 0.70 -15.20
N ASP A 45 0.58 0.71 -16.40
CA ASP A 45 1.33 0.68 -17.65
C ASP A 45 2.05 2.03 -17.85
N LEU A 46 3.31 2.09 -17.43
CA LEU A 46 4.19 3.22 -17.71
C LEU A 46 4.78 3.03 -19.10
N CYS A 47 3.97 3.31 -20.14
CA CYS A 47 4.26 3.07 -21.56
C CYS A 47 5.53 3.75 -22.14
N ARG A 48 6.39 4.38 -21.33
CA ARG A 48 7.59 5.11 -21.81
C ARG A 48 8.93 4.41 -21.59
N HIS A 49 9.04 3.41 -20.69
CA HIS A 49 10.35 2.84 -20.35
C HIS A 49 10.37 1.30 -20.18
N GLY A 50 9.30 0.60 -20.54
CA GLY A 50 9.26 -0.87 -20.58
C GLY A 50 9.37 -1.58 -19.22
N THR A 51 9.42 -0.85 -18.11
CA THR A 51 9.36 -1.41 -16.76
C THR A 51 7.96 -1.14 -16.19
N PRO A 52 7.15 -2.17 -15.93
CA PRO A 52 5.84 -1.99 -15.31
C PRO A 52 6.01 -1.47 -13.88
N LEU A 53 5.22 -0.48 -13.50
CA LEU A 53 5.12 -0.07 -12.10
C LEU A 53 3.93 -0.83 -11.49
N CYS A 54 4.23 -1.74 -10.57
CA CYS A 54 3.24 -2.39 -9.75
C CYS A 54 3.13 -1.62 -8.43
N ILE A 55 1.93 -1.13 -8.11
CA ILE A 55 1.63 -0.55 -6.80
C ILE A 55 0.94 -1.63 -5.99
N ILE A 56 1.44 -1.89 -4.78
CA ILE A 56 0.83 -2.81 -3.82
C ILE A 56 0.28 -1.96 -2.67
N GLN A 57 -1.00 -2.14 -2.35
CA GLN A 57 -1.69 -1.43 -1.27
C GLN A 57 -2.23 -2.41 -0.23
#